data_AF-A0A9E3LPP3-F1
#
_entry.id   AF-A0A9E3LPP3-F1
#
_cell.length_a   1.000
_cell.length_b   1.000
_cell.length_c   1.000
_cell.angle_alpha   90.00
_cell.angle_beta   90.00
_cell.angle_gamma   90.00
#
_symmetry.space_group_name_H-M   'P 1'
#
loop_
_entity.id
_entity.type
_entity.pdbx_description
1 polymer ?
#
loop_
_entity_poly.entity_id
_entity_poly.type
_entity_poly.pdbx_seq_one_letter_code
_entity_poly.pdbx_strand_id
1 'polypeptide(L)'
;MKLLAALRAYAAHDDPATAMANFVALVLGWNGPFYPLYVIALIGGTAGGAVFLTMLAMPFFLAIPALSHRSGTGARVALSLVGTVNTIWCIKLLGTPSAVGLFLLPCIALSALLFRRRERALFLPAAGLPLAALFMP
;
A
#
# COMPACT_ATOMS: atom_id res chain seq x y z
N MET A 1 22.55 -8.61 -10.33
CA MET A 1 21.55 -9.26 -11.22
C MET A 1 20.72 -10.35 -10.52
N LYS A 2 21.28 -11.18 -9.61
CA LYS A 2 20.53 -12.26 -8.91
C LYS A 2 19.35 -11.77 -8.05
N LEU A 3 19.51 -10.64 -7.33
CA LEU A 3 18.45 -10.08 -6.48
C LEU A 3 17.21 -9.63 -7.25
N LEU A 4 17.40 -8.91 -8.36
CA LEU A 4 16.29 -8.46 -9.23
C LEU A 4 15.53 -9.65 -9.83
N ALA A 5 16.23 -10.72 -10.19
CA ALA A 5 15.60 -11.95 -10.66
C ALA A 5 14.76 -12.63 -9.56
N ALA A 6 15.29 -12.70 -8.34
CA ALA A 6 14.56 -13.23 -7.18
C ALA A 6 13.31 -12.40 -6.85
N LEU A 7 13.40 -11.06 -6.85
CA LEU A 7 12.25 -10.19 -6.63
C LEU A 7 11.18 -10.32 -7.72
N ARG A 8 11.60 -10.46 -8.98
CA ARG A 8 10.67 -10.72 -10.10
C ARG A 8 9.97 -12.07 -9.95
N ALA A 9 10.71 -13.12 -9.58
CA ALA A 9 10.12 -14.43 -9.33
C ALA A 9 9.14 -14.40 -8.15
N TYR A 10 9.46 -13.64 -7.10
CA TYR A 10 8.59 -13.47 -5.93
C TYR A 10 7.31 -12.69 -6.25
N ALA A 11 7.36 -11.70 -7.15
CA ALA A 11 6.18 -10.95 -7.57
C ALA A 11 5.38 -11.63 -8.69
N ALA A 12 5.94 -12.64 -9.34
CA ALA A 12 5.34 -13.29 -10.50
C ALA A 12 4.04 -14.01 -10.13
N HIS A 13 3.03 -13.86 -10.98
CA HIS A 13 1.74 -14.52 -10.86
C HIS A 13 1.09 -14.63 -12.24
N ASP A 14 0.34 -15.71 -12.52
CA ASP A 14 -0.26 -15.95 -13.83
C ASP A 14 -1.35 -14.91 -14.18
N ASP A 15 -2.11 -14.48 -13.17
CA ASP A 15 -3.05 -13.36 -13.33
C ASP A 15 -2.30 -12.01 -13.34
N PRO A 16 -2.41 -11.21 -14.42
CA PRO A 16 -1.66 -9.97 -14.59
C PRO A 16 -2.07 -8.88 -13.58
N ALA A 17 -3.34 -8.86 -13.13
CA ALA A 17 -3.77 -7.90 -12.11
C ALA A 17 -3.11 -8.23 -10.76
N THR A 18 -3.10 -9.49 -10.35
CA THR A 18 -2.35 -9.92 -9.16
C THR A 18 -0.85 -9.67 -9.28
N ALA A 19 -0.23 -9.92 -10.44
CA ALA A 19 1.20 -9.62 -10.65
C ALA A 19 1.49 -8.12 -10.48
N MET A 20 0.61 -7.25 -10.99
CA MET A 20 0.74 -5.80 -10.80
C MET A 20 0.54 -5.41 -9.33
N ALA A 21 -0.41 -6.02 -8.63
CA ALA A 21 -0.62 -5.81 -7.20
C ALA A 21 0.64 -6.18 -6.38
N ASN A 22 1.27 -7.31 -6.70
CA ASN A 22 2.51 -7.74 -6.06
C ASN A 22 3.66 -6.75 -6.31
N PHE A 23 3.77 -6.24 -7.55
CA PHE A 23 4.77 -5.24 -7.89
C PHE A 23 4.58 -3.94 -7.09
N VAL A 24 3.35 -3.40 -7.06
CA VAL A 24 3.02 -2.21 -6.26
C VAL A 24 3.31 -2.45 -4.78
N ALA A 25 2.96 -3.63 -4.26
CA ALA A 25 3.23 -4.00 -2.88
C ALA A 25 4.74 -3.99 -2.57
N LEU A 26 5.58 -4.52 -3.46
CA LEU A 26 7.03 -4.48 -3.29
C LEU A 26 7.57 -3.05 -3.33
N VAL A 27 7.06 -2.20 -4.20
CA VAL A 27 7.45 -0.78 -4.28
C VAL A 27 7.11 -0.06 -2.97
N LEU A 28 5.89 -0.25 -2.45
CA LEU A 28 5.44 0.36 -1.20
C LEU A 28 6.19 -0.21 0.03
N GLY A 29 6.41 -1.52 0.06
CA GLY A 29 7.22 -2.17 1.10
C GLY A 29 8.65 -1.64 1.10
N TRP A 30 9.27 -1.51 -0.07
CA TRP A 30 10.60 -0.93 -0.21
C TRP A 30 10.64 0.54 0.19
N ASN A 31 9.57 1.30 -0.01
CA ASN A 31 9.49 2.70 0.41
C ASN A 31 9.52 2.88 1.93
N GLY A 32 9.01 1.91 2.69
CA GLY A 32 8.95 1.92 4.16
C GLY A 32 10.19 2.49 4.85
N PRO A 33 11.40 1.95 4.64
CA PRO A 33 12.62 2.47 5.25
C PRO A 33 13.08 3.83 4.71
N PHE A 34 12.75 4.20 3.47
CA PHE A 34 13.18 5.48 2.90
C PHE A 34 12.31 6.65 3.37
N TYR A 35 11.02 6.39 3.63
CA TYR A 35 10.06 7.39 4.09
C TYR A 35 10.55 8.22 5.29
N PRO A 36 10.87 7.62 6.46
CA PRO A 36 11.34 8.38 7.61
C PRO A 36 12.68 9.06 7.36
N LEU A 37 13.57 8.43 6.58
CA LEU A 37 14.91 8.98 6.31
C LEU A 37 14.83 10.30 5.55
N TYR A 38 14.03 10.38 4.47
CA TYR A 38 13.91 11.62 3.73
C TYR A 38 13.12 12.68 4.50
N VAL A 39 12.11 12.29 5.29
CA VAL A 39 11.35 13.24 6.13
C VAL A 39 12.27 13.89 7.16
N ILE A 40 13.11 13.11 7.85
CA ILE A 40 14.09 13.63 8.80
C ILE A 40 15.14 14.49 8.09
N ALA A 41 15.60 14.08 6.90
CA ALA A 41 16.57 14.86 6.13
C ALA A 41 16.03 16.22 5.69
N LEU A 42 14.75 16.32 5.33
CA LEU A 42 14.13 17.54 4.80
C LEU A 42 13.55 18.46 5.89
N ILE A 43 12.95 17.88 6.93
CA ILE A 43 12.23 18.62 7.99
C ILE A 43 13.09 18.75 9.26
N GLY A 44 14.15 17.94 9.38
CA GLY A 44 15.01 17.89 10.56
C GLY A 44 14.43 17.02 11.68
N GLY A 45 15.07 17.06 12.85
CA GLY A 45 14.64 16.30 14.04
C GLY A 45 13.27 16.70 14.61
N THR A 46 12.64 17.75 14.09
CA THR A 46 11.32 18.24 14.50
C THR A 46 10.18 17.31 14.10
N ALA A 47 10.38 16.45 13.09
CA ALA A 47 9.43 15.38 12.75
C ALA A 47 9.32 14.30 13.86
N GLY A 48 10.31 14.24 14.76
CA GLY A 48 10.33 13.32 15.90
C GLY A 48 10.50 11.84 15.51
N GLY A 49 10.70 10.98 16.50
CA GLY A 49 10.83 9.52 16.30
C GLY A 49 9.53 8.85 15.80
N ALA A 50 8.39 9.54 15.89
CA ALA A 50 7.09 9.02 15.47
C ALA A 50 7.03 8.70 13.96
N VAL A 51 7.84 9.36 13.13
CA VAL A 51 7.89 9.05 11.69
C VAL A 51 8.38 7.63 11.41
N PHE A 52 9.18 7.02 12.28
CA PHE A 52 9.58 5.61 12.13
C PHE A 52 8.41 4.64 12.30
N LEU A 53 7.31 5.05 12.93
CA LEU A 53 6.11 4.23 13.05
C LEU A 53 5.41 4.01 11.70
N THR A 54 5.71 4.80 10.66
CA THR A 54 5.22 4.53 9.30
C THR A 54 5.87 3.29 8.69
N MET A 55 7.07 2.90 9.15
CA MET A 55 7.73 1.67 8.72
C MET A 55 6.95 0.41 9.11
N LEU A 56 6.05 0.49 10.09
CA LEU A 56 5.28 -0.66 10.56
C LEU A 56 4.38 -1.26 9.45
N ALA A 57 4.02 -0.48 8.43
CA ALA A 57 3.26 -0.96 7.29
C ALA A 57 4.09 -1.79 6.29
N MET A 58 5.42 -1.61 6.26
CA MET A 58 6.33 -2.35 5.38
C MET A 58 6.12 -3.87 5.38
N PRO A 59 6.15 -4.58 6.54
CA PRO A 59 6.00 -6.03 6.55
C PRO A 59 4.67 -6.48 5.95
N PHE A 60 3.60 -5.71 6.12
CA PHE A 60 2.30 -6.02 5.53
C PHE A 60 2.33 -5.91 4.01
N PHE A 61 2.98 -4.89 3.46
CA PHE A 61 3.16 -4.77 2.01
C PHE A 61 4.04 -5.89 1.45
N LEU A 62 5.14 -6.23 2.12
CA LEU A 62 6.04 -7.31 1.68
C LEU A 62 5.42 -8.70 1.78
N ALA A 63 4.38 -8.88 2.61
CA ALA A 63 3.64 -10.13 2.74
C ALA A 63 2.61 -10.36 1.62
N ILE A 64 2.25 -9.33 0.83
CA ILE A 64 1.23 -9.44 -0.22
C ILE A 64 1.65 -10.40 -1.34
N PRO A 65 2.89 -10.36 -1.88
CA PRO A 65 3.30 -11.34 -2.88
C PRO A 65 3.31 -12.77 -2.32
N ALA A 66 3.72 -12.97 -1.07
CA ALA A 66 3.60 -14.28 -0.40
C ALA A 66 2.13 -14.75 -0.33
N LEU A 67 1.20 -13.85 -0.01
CA LEU A 67 -0.23 -14.15 0.01
C LEU A 67 -0.78 -14.48 -1.39
N SER A 68 -0.22 -13.87 -2.44
CA SER A 68 -0.66 -14.08 -3.82
C SER A 68 -0.51 -15.53 -4.28
N HIS A 69 0.51 -16.24 -3.80
CA HIS A 69 0.70 -17.67 -4.07
C HIS A 69 -0.40 -18.55 -3.50
N ARG A 70 -1.16 -18.07 -2.50
CA ARG A 70 -2.32 -18.78 -1.93
C ARG A 70 -3.63 -18.29 -2.53
N SER A 71 -3.74 -16.98 -2.80
CA SER A 71 -4.93 -16.38 -3.39
C SER A 71 -4.60 -15.05 -4.07
N GLY A 72 -4.67 -15.02 -5.41
CA GLY A 72 -4.46 -13.80 -6.17
C GLY A 72 -5.52 -12.71 -5.90
N THR A 73 -6.76 -13.10 -5.63
CA THR A 73 -7.82 -12.17 -5.20
C THR A 73 -7.57 -11.67 -3.78
N GLY A 74 -7.13 -12.54 -2.88
CA GLY A 74 -6.74 -12.16 -1.51
C GLY A 74 -5.62 -11.12 -1.49
N ALA A 75 -4.61 -11.28 -2.34
CA ALA A 75 -3.53 -10.31 -2.48
C ALA A 75 -4.01 -8.93 -2.98
N ARG A 76 -4.90 -8.88 -3.97
CA ARG A 76 -5.49 -7.63 -4.49
C ARG A 76 -6.34 -6.89 -3.45
N VAL A 77 -7.13 -7.63 -2.67
CA VAL A 77 -7.89 -7.08 -1.53
C VAL A 77 -6.93 -6.57 -0.45
N ALA A 78 -5.94 -7.39 -0.07
CA ALA A 78 -4.97 -7.05 0.96
C ALA A 78 -4.20 -5.77 0.61
N LEU A 79 -3.75 -5.62 -0.64
CA LEU A 79 -3.08 -4.40 -1.10
C LEU A 79 -3.92 -3.14 -0.87
N SER A 80 -5.18 -3.19 -1.27
CA SER A 80 -6.09 -2.04 -1.17
C SER A 80 -6.39 -1.70 0.29
N LEU A 81 -6.63 -2.71 1.13
CA LEU A 81 -6.90 -2.53 2.56
C LEU A 81 -5.67 -2.04 3.33
N VAL A 82 -4.50 -2.68 3.13
CA VAL A 82 -3.24 -2.28 3.77
C VAL A 82 -2.86 -0.86 3.36
N GLY A 83 -3.03 -0.50 2.09
CA GLY A 83 -2.85 0.87 1.61
C GLY A 83 -3.75 1.89 2.32
N THR A 84 -5.04 1.56 2.47
CA THR A 84 -6.01 2.44 3.13
C THR A 84 -5.68 2.61 4.62
N VAL A 85 -5.44 1.50 5.34
CA VAL A 85 -5.10 1.52 6.77
C VAL A 85 -3.79 2.24 7.01
N ASN A 86 -2.77 1.98 6.20
CA ASN A 86 -1.49 2.70 6.26
C ASN A 86 -1.68 4.21 6.06
N THR A 87 -2.53 4.61 5.12
CA THR A 87 -2.76 6.04 4.86
C THR A 87 -3.47 6.70 6.03
N ILE A 88 -4.50 6.07 6.60
CA ILE A 88 -5.18 6.55 7.82
C ILE A 88 -4.19 6.65 8.99
N TRP A 89 -3.34 5.64 9.16
CA TRP A 89 -2.29 5.63 10.18
C TRP A 89 -1.32 6.81 10.01
N CYS A 90 -0.84 7.05 8.79
CA CYS A 90 0.05 8.16 8.50
C CYS A 90 -0.63 9.52 8.67
N ILE A 91 -1.92 9.68 8.31
CA ILE A 91 -2.67 10.92 8.59
C ILE A 91 -2.68 11.19 10.10
N LYS A 92 -2.90 10.17 10.94
CA LYS A 92 -2.89 10.33 12.40
C LYS A 92 -1.52 10.67 12.97
N LEU A 93 -0.44 10.14 12.38
CA LEU A 93 0.93 10.39 12.86
C LEU A 93 1.49 11.74 12.40
N LEU A 94 1.28 12.10 11.13
CA LEU A 94 1.87 13.29 10.51
C LEU A 94 0.91 14.49 10.49
N GLY A 95 -0.37 14.27 10.80
CA GLY A 95 -1.42 15.27 10.73
C GLY A 95 -1.94 15.50 9.31
N THR A 96 -3.15 16.05 9.20
CA THR A 96 -3.81 16.44 7.95
C THR A 96 -3.01 17.38 7.04
N PRO A 97 -2.22 18.35 7.57
CA PRO A 97 -1.40 19.25 6.72
C PRO A 97 -0.31 18.54 5.91
N SER A 98 0.04 17.30 6.27
CA SER A 98 1.05 16.51 5.56
C SER A 98 0.64 16.08 4.14
N ALA A 99 -0.62 16.33 3.75
CA ALA A 99 -1.21 15.92 2.47
C ALA A 99 -1.17 14.41 2.20
N VAL A 100 -0.83 13.58 3.20
CA VAL A 100 -0.78 12.12 3.06
C VAL A 100 -2.16 11.54 2.75
N GLY A 101 -3.25 12.25 3.07
CA GLY A 101 -4.60 11.86 2.66
C GLY A 101 -4.81 11.75 1.14
N LEU A 102 -3.95 12.37 0.32
CA LEU A 102 -4.00 12.18 -1.14
C LEU A 102 -3.69 10.74 -1.57
N PHE A 103 -3.01 9.94 -0.73
CA PHE A 103 -2.74 8.53 -1.01
C PHE A 103 -3.99 7.64 -0.99
N LEU A 104 -5.15 8.13 -0.51
CA LEU A 104 -6.41 7.39 -0.66
C LEU A 104 -6.89 7.35 -2.12
N LEU A 105 -6.55 8.35 -2.95
CA LEU A 105 -6.90 8.38 -4.37
C LEU A 105 -6.28 7.21 -5.16
N PRO A 106 -4.96 6.93 -5.08
CA PRO A 106 -4.39 5.75 -5.71
C PRO A 106 -4.91 4.45 -5.11
N CYS A 107 -5.31 4.39 -3.82
CA CYS A 107 -5.99 3.22 -3.28
C CYS A 107 -7.34 2.96 -3.96
N ILE A 108 -8.15 4.00 -4.19
CA ILE A 108 -9.42 3.91 -4.94
C ILE A 108 -9.14 3.48 -6.38
N ALA A 109 -8.16 4.09 -7.04
CA ALA A 109 -7.79 3.77 -8.42
C ALA A 109 -7.29 2.32 -8.56
N LEU A 110 -6.44 1.85 -7.65
CA LEU A 110 -5.97 0.46 -7.61
C LEU A 110 -7.13 -0.51 -7.42
N SER A 111 -8.08 -0.21 -6.53
CA SER A 111 -9.29 -1.03 -6.39
C SER A 111 -10.10 -1.08 -7.69
N ALA A 112 -10.20 0.02 -8.44
CA ALA A 112 -10.90 0.02 -9.72
C ALA A 112 -10.16 -0.75 -10.82
N LEU A 113 -8.83 -0.66 -10.85
CA LEU A 113 -7.99 -1.27 -11.88
C LEU A 113 -7.72 -2.76 -11.65
N LEU A 114 -7.64 -3.18 -10.38
CA LEU A 114 -7.26 -4.55 -10.03
C LEU A 114 -8.45 -5.51 -10.02
N PHE A 115 -9.67 -5.04 -9.76
CA PHE A 115 -10.84 -5.92 -9.63
C PHE A 115 -11.62 -6.05 -10.93
N ARG A 116 -11.99 -7.29 -11.29
CA ARG A 116 -12.82 -7.54 -12.47
C ARG A 116 -14.29 -7.27 -12.19
N ARG A 117 -15.07 -7.02 -13.25
CA ARG A 117 -16.52 -6.76 -13.18
C ARG A 117 -17.33 -7.89 -12.53
N ARG A 118 -16.80 -9.11 -12.49
CA ARG A 118 -17.39 -10.28 -11.82
C ARG A 118 -17.12 -10.32 -10.30
N GLU A 119 -16.15 -9.53 -9.81
CA GLU A 119 -15.71 -9.45 -8.41
C GLU A 119 -16.24 -8.19 -7.71
N ARG A 120 -17.33 -7.60 -8.22
CA ARG A 120 -17.90 -6.33 -7.73
C ARG A 120 -18.12 -6.29 -6.22
N ALA A 121 -18.54 -7.41 -5.63
CA ALA A 121 -18.76 -7.49 -4.19
C ALA A 121 -17.49 -7.24 -3.36
N LEU A 122 -16.31 -7.56 -3.90
CA LEU A 122 -15.01 -7.29 -3.26
C LEU A 122 -14.47 -5.89 -3.61
N PHE A 123 -14.81 -5.39 -4.80
CA PHE A 123 -14.51 -4.02 -5.20
C PHE A 123 -15.20 -2.99 -4.30
N LEU A 124 -16.47 -3.20 -3.95
CA LEU A 124 -17.26 -2.29 -3.12
C LEU A 124 -16.57 -1.92 -1.79
N PRO A 125 -16.13 -2.86 -0.94
CA PRO A 125 -15.38 -2.52 0.26
C PRO A 125 -13.96 -2.01 -0.06
N ALA A 126 -13.28 -2.55 -1.07
CA ALA A 126 -11.91 -2.14 -1.42
C ALA A 126 -11.81 -0.69 -1.94
N ALA A 127 -12.83 -0.18 -2.63
CA ALA A 127 -12.91 1.20 -3.10
C ALA A 127 -13.72 2.10 -2.16
N GLY A 128 -14.77 1.56 -1.53
CA GLY A 128 -15.65 2.30 -0.63
C GLY A 128 -14.96 2.70 0.67
N LEU A 129 -14.08 1.85 1.22
CA LEU A 129 -13.34 2.17 2.44
C LEU A 129 -12.40 3.38 2.28
N PRO A 130 -11.51 3.43 1.27
CA PRO A 130 -10.68 4.62 1.07
C PRO A 130 -11.50 5.84 0.64
N LEU A 131 -12.61 5.66 -0.09
CA LEU A 131 -13.51 6.76 -0.42
C LEU A 131 -14.13 7.36 0.85
N ALA A 132 -14.67 6.53 1.75
CA ALA A 132 -15.24 6.98 3.00
C ALA A 132 -14.20 7.69 3.88
N ALA A 133 -12.99 7.15 3.94
CA ALA A 133 -11.89 7.74 4.70
C ALA A 133 -11.38 9.07 4.09
N LEU A 134 -11.56 9.30 2.79
CA LEU A 134 -11.25 10.59 2.15
C LEU A 134 -12.20 11.71 2.62
N PHE A 135 -13.44 11.35 2.96
CA PHE A 135 -14.45 12.28 3.48
C PHE A 135 -14.45 12.39 5.01
N MET A 136 -13.58 11.65 5.71
CA MET A 136 -13.40 11.82 7.15
C MET A 136 -12.42 12.99 7.42
N PRO A 137 -12.76 13.92 8.33
CA PRO A 137 -11.94 15.09 8.66
C PRO A 137 -10.67 14.75 9.43
#